data_AF-A0A246FFX4-F1
#
_entry.id   AF-A0A246FFX4-F1
#
_cell.length_a   1.000
_cell.length_b   1.000
_cell.length_c   1.000
_cell.angle_alpha   90.00
_cell.angle_beta   90.00
_cell.angle_gamma   90.00
#
_symmetry.space_group_name_H-M   'P 1'
#
loop_
_entity.id
_entity.type
_entity.pdbx_description
1 polymer ?
#
loop_
_entity_poly.entity_id
_entity_poly.type
_entity_poly.pdbx_seq_one_letter_code
_entity_poly.pdbx_strand_id
1 'polypeptide(L)'
;MHLLAENDDALRLLTSSETLLNATVEGFAVRYERDGLVAEVVFQLQHSQRVNRLLLRFKRVRAYAFAYSEDVSFYNVESFKFLRVATGYYLSLDPVDERDQADECDNDTIQAEGIQVYKLTPSESN
;
A
#
# COMPACT_ATOMS: atom_id res chain seq x y z
N MET A 1 -0.73 -7.85 14.97
CA MET A 1 -1.41 -7.11 13.89
C MET A 1 -2.88 -6.96 14.22
N HIS A 2 -3.50 -5.83 13.89
CA HIS A 2 -4.92 -5.57 14.11
C HIS A 2 -5.54 -5.00 12.84
N LEU A 3 -6.62 -5.61 12.34
CA LEU A 3 -7.30 -5.14 11.12
C LEU A 3 -7.98 -3.81 11.42
N LEU A 4 -7.65 -2.77 10.66
CA LEU A 4 -8.26 -1.43 10.77
C LEU A 4 -9.42 -1.26 9.79
N ALA A 5 -9.21 -1.69 8.55
CA ALA A 5 -10.16 -1.48 7.47
C ALA A 5 -9.91 -2.46 6.33
N GLU A 6 -10.92 -2.64 5.48
CA GLU A 6 -10.81 -3.40 4.25
C GLU A 6 -11.55 -2.70 3.11
N ASN A 7 -11.12 -2.97 1.87
CA ASN A 7 -11.86 -2.55 0.69
C ASN A 7 -12.12 -1.03 0.65
N ASP A 8 -13.36 -0.60 0.42
CA ASP A 8 -13.71 0.82 0.35
C ASP A 8 -13.48 1.56 1.68
N ASP A 9 -13.54 0.87 2.82
CA ASP A 9 -13.15 1.45 4.11
C ASP A 9 -11.64 1.71 4.17
N ALA A 10 -10.83 0.81 3.60
CA ALA A 10 -9.39 1.01 3.50
C ALA A 10 -9.05 2.18 2.55
N LEU A 11 -9.77 2.31 1.43
CA LEU A 11 -9.65 3.47 0.54
C LEU A 11 -9.94 4.77 1.30
N ARG A 12 -11.11 4.86 1.96
CA ARG A 12 -11.47 6.02 2.77
C ARG A 12 -10.45 6.33 3.85
N LEU A 13 -9.96 5.30 4.55
CA LEU A 13 -8.98 5.46 5.63
C LEU A 13 -7.69 6.12 5.13
N LEU A 14 -7.16 5.62 4.01
CA LEU A 14 -5.88 6.06 3.46
C LEU A 14 -5.97 7.38 2.69
N THR A 15 -7.14 7.76 2.17
CA THR A 15 -7.33 9.06 1.51
C THR A 15 -7.81 10.17 2.45
N SER A 16 -8.02 9.88 3.74
CA SER A 16 -8.50 10.88 4.71
C SER A 16 -7.59 11.02 5.93
N SER A 17 -7.58 10.04 6.84
CA SER A 17 -7.00 10.19 8.18
C SER A 17 -5.64 9.52 8.36
N GLU A 18 -5.34 8.46 7.61
CA GLU A 18 -4.07 7.72 7.69
C GLU A 18 -3.38 7.74 6.32
N THR A 19 -3.10 8.95 5.83
CA THR A 19 -2.47 9.16 4.52
C THR A 19 -1.10 8.48 4.44
N LEU A 20 -0.81 7.91 3.27
CA LEU A 20 0.51 7.37 2.95
C LEU A 20 1.50 8.47 2.56
N LEU A 21 1.06 9.72 2.42
CA LEU A 21 1.94 10.84 2.12
C LEU A 21 2.99 11.01 3.23
N ASN A 22 4.26 11.10 2.85
CA ASN A 22 5.43 11.12 3.74
C ASN A 22 5.62 9.83 4.57
N ALA A 23 4.92 8.74 4.24
CA ALA A 23 5.23 7.44 4.82
C ALA A 23 6.50 6.88 4.21
N THR A 24 7.26 6.12 4.99
CA THR A 24 8.42 5.37 4.50
C THR A 24 7.98 3.94 4.22
N VAL A 25 8.27 3.42 3.03
CA VAL A 25 8.12 1.97 2.78
C VAL A 25 9.20 1.24 3.58
N GLU A 26 8.86 0.20 4.32
CA GLU A 26 9.83 -0.58 5.10
C GLU A 26 10.05 -1.98 4.53
N GLY A 27 9.12 -2.46 3.71
CA GLY A 27 9.20 -3.81 3.17
C GLY A 27 8.09 -4.10 2.19
N PHE A 28 8.41 -4.99 1.27
CA PHE A 28 7.51 -5.50 0.26
C PHE A 28 7.65 -7.02 0.19
N ALA A 29 6.53 -7.74 0.21
CA ALA A 29 6.51 -9.19 0.10
C ALA A 29 5.42 -9.62 -0.87
N VAL A 30 5.78 -10.52 -1.79
CA VAL A 30 4.84 -11.14 -2.73
C VAL A 30 4.90 -12.65 -2.56
N ARG A 31 3.74 -13.27 -2.43
CA ARG A 31 3.61 -14.71 -2.28
C ARG A 31 2.29 -15.21 -2.85
N TYR A 32 2.29 -16.48 -3.25
CA TYR A 32 1.05 -17.18 -3.56
C TYR A 32 0.43 -17.73 -2.27
N GLU A 33 -0.86 -17.47 -2.09
CA GLU A 33 -1.71 -18.10 -1.07
C GLU A 33 -2.80 -18.94 -1.77
N ARG A 34 -3.61 -19.66 -0.98
CA ARG A 34 -4.66 -20.58 -1.50
C ARG A 34 -5.58 -19.92 -2.53
N ASP A 35 -5.90 -18.64 -2.34
CA ASP A 35 -6.89 -17.92 -3.13
C ASP A 35 -6.26 -17.02 -4.22
N GLY A 36 -4.94 -17.08 -4.40
CA GLY A 36 -4.22 -16.35 -5.45
C GLY A 36 -2.99 -15.60 -4.95
N LEU A 37 -2.47 -14.72 -5.81
CA LEU A 37 -1.31 -13.88 -5.51
C LEU A 37 -1.66 -12.83 -4.46
N VAL A 38 -0.79 -12.67 -3.46
CA VAL A 38 -0.90 -11.69 -2.38
C VAL A 38 0.35 -10.83 -2.37
N ALA A 39 0.16 -9.51 -2.31
CA ALA A 39 1.23 -8.55 -2.11
C ALA A 39 1.01 -7.83 -0.78
N GLU A 40 2.08 -7.65 -0.03
CA GLU A 40 2.10 -6.98 1.26
C GLU A 40 3.13 -5.87 1.25
N VAL A 41 2.71 -4.68 1.66
CA VAL A 41 3.56 -3.49 1.75
C VAL A 41 3.49 -2.96 3.17
N VAL A 42 4.65 -2.83 3.81
CA VAL A 42 4.76 -2.28 5.16
C VAL A 42 5.17 -0.82 5.06
N PHE A 43 4.45 0.04 5.76
CA PHE A 43 4.70 1.47 5.84
C PHE A 43 4.97 1.90 7.27
N GLN A 44 5.96 2.75 7.46
CA GLN A 44 6.17 3.54 8.67
C GLN A 44 5.56 4.93 8.43
N LEU A 45 4.54 5.28 9.23
CA LEU A 45 3.92 6.61 9.17
C LEU A 45 4.72 7.58 10.04
N GLN A 46 5.04 8.75 9.51
CA GLN A 46 5.83 9.78 10.21
C GLN A 46 4.98 10.70 11.10
N HIS A 47 3.69 10.86 10.80
CA HIS A 47 2.83 11.87 11.45
C HIS A 47 1.58 11.30 12.15
N SER A 48 1.37 9.98 12.13
CA SER A 48 0.20 9.40 12.80
C SER A 48 0.44 9.26 14.30
N GLN A 49 -0.41 9.90 15.10
CA GLN A 49 -0.39 9.84 16.57
C GLN A 49 -0.96 8.50 17.11
N ARG A 50 -1.61 7.71 16.25
CA ARG A 50 -2.33 6.48 16.64
C ARG A 50 -1.73 5.22 16.02
N VAL A 51 -1.10 5.33 14.86
CA VAL A 51 -0.60 4.18 14.10
C VAL A 51 0.77 4.46 13.54
N ASN A 52 1.82 3.92 14.16
CA ASN A 52 3.18 4.16 13.67
C ASN A 52 3.50 3.29 12.45
N ARG A 53 2.92 2.10 12.35
CA ARG A 53 3.20 1.13 11.28
C ARG A 53 1.94 0.53 10.72
N LEU A 54 1.82 0.54 9.40
CA LEU A 54 0.75 -0.06 8.64
C LEU A 54 1.26 -1.21 7.78
N LEU A 55 0.42 -2.23 7.64
CA LEU A 55 0.56 -3.25 6.62
C LEU A 55 -0.64 -3.16 5.69
N LEU A 56 -0.39 -2.87 4.42
CA LEU A 56 -1.36 -3.02 3.35
C LEU A 56 -1.21 -4.41 2.74
N ARG A 57 -2.27 -5.21 2.80
CA ARG A 57 -2.33 -6.55 2.21
C ARG A 57 -3.32 -6.55 1.05
N PHE A 58 -2.79 -6.72 -0.15
CA PHE A 58 -3.53 -6.83 -1.40
C PHE A 58 -3.79 -8.30 -1.71
N LYS A 59 -5.06 -8.65 -1.97
CA LYS A 59 -5.50 -10.03 -2.26
C LYS A 59 -5.87 -10.19 -3.71
N ARG A 60 -5.57 -11.37 -4.27
CA ARG A 60 -5.85 -11.71 -5.68
C ARG A 60 -5.27 -10.64 -6.59
N VAL A 61 -3.98 -10.36 -6.38
CA VAL A 61 -3.21 -9.39 -7.15
C VAL A 61 -3.19 -9.84 -8.62
N ARG A 62 -3.56 -8.92 -9.51
CA ARG A 62 -3.62 -9.13 -10.96
C ARG A 62 -2.35 -8.64 -11.64
N ALA A 63 -1.83 -7.51 -11.17
CA ALA A 63 -0.60 -6.91 -11.64
C ALA A 63 0.08 -6.18 -10.48
N TYR A 64 1.41 -6.18 -10.47
CA TYR A 64 2.21 -5.32 -9.61
C TYR A 64 3.51 -4.98 -10.35
N ALA A 65 4.02 -3.78 -10.14
CA ALA A 65 5.30 -3.33 -10.69
C ALA A 65 6.00 -2.49 -9.63
N PHE A 66 7.00 -3.06 -8.96
CA PHE A 66 7.88 -2.34 -8.04
C PHE A 66 9.30 -2.44 -8.55
N ALA A 67 9.96 -1.29 -8.68
CA ALA A 67 11.37 -1.23 -9.00
C ALA A 67 12.17 -1.11 -7.71
N TYR A 68 12.75 -2.22 -7.25
CA TYR A 68 13.68 -2.22 -6.12
C TYR A 68 15.10 -2.52 -6.61
N SER A 69 16.07 -1.74 -6.16
CA SER A 69 17.48 -2.09 -6.26
C SER A 69 18.15 -1.92 -4.90
N GLU A 70 19.23 -2.66 -4.63
CA GLU A 70 19.99 -2.49 -3.39
C GLU A 70 20.61 -1.09 -3.26
N ASP A 71 20.77 -0.39 -4.39
CA ASP A 71 21.27 0.98 -4.47
C ASP A 71 20.18 2.04 -4.19
N VAL A 72 18.90 1.65 -4.28
CA VAL A 72 17.74 2.51 -4.06
C VAL A 72 17.03 2.02 -2.79
N SER A 73 17.32 2.70 -1.68
CA SER A 73 16.64 2.44 -0.40
C SER A 73 15.12 2.53 -0.57
N PHE A 74 14.38 1.74 0.21
CA PHE A 74 12.94 1.95 0.32
C PHE A 74 12.67 3.43 0.63
N TYR A 75 11.92 4.07 -0.26
CA TYR A 75 11.85 5.52 -0.35
C TYR A 75 10.66 6.06 0.45
N ASN A 76 10.65 7.38 0.63
CA ASN A 76 9.51 8.09 1.22
C ASN A 76 8.47 8.32 0.14
N VAL A 77 7.22 7.99 0.43
CA VAL A 77 6.09 8.22 -0.47
C VAL A 77 5.85 9.72 -0.59
N GLU A 78 6.33 10.32 -1.67
CA GLU A 78 6.18 11.75 -1.96
C GLU A 78 4.83 12.09 -2.59
N SER A 79 4.25 11.13 -3.31
CA SER A 79 2.89 11.20 -3.84
C SER A 79 2.32 9.79 -3.91
N PHE A 80 0.99 9.67 -3.90
CA PHE A 80 0.36 8.38 -4.14
C PHE A 80 -1.01 8.57 -4.77
N LYS A 81 -1.41 7.58 -5.57
CA LYS A 81 -2.72 7.50 -6.20
C LYS A 81 -3.35 6.19 -5.76
N PHE A 82 -4.46 6.28 -5.01
CA PHE A 82 -5.19 5.10 -4.55
C PHE A 82 -6.65 5.19 -4.96
N LEU A 83 -7.11 4.26 -5.79
CA LEU A 83 -8.38 4.33 -6.50
C LEU A 83 -9.14 3.01 -6.50
N ARG A 84 -10.46 3.11 -6.54
CA ARG A 84 -11.35 2.00 -6.93
C ARG A 84 -11.40 1.92 -8.45
N VAL A 85 -11.12 0.73 -9.00
CA VAL A 85 -11.20 0.45 -10.45
C VAL A 85 -12.22 -0.65 -10.71
N ALA A 86 -12.62 -0.86 -11.97
CA ALA A 86 -13.65 -1.84 -12.34
C ALA A 86 -13.36 -3.27 -11.81
N THR A 87 -12.08 -3.60 -11.66
CA THR A 87 -11.62 -4.94 -11.26
C THR A 87 -11.21 -5.05 -9.79
N GLY A 88 -11.37 -3.99 -8.98
CA GLY A 88 -10.91 -3.97 -7.60
C GLY A 88 -10.29 -2.62 -7.22
N TYR A 89 -9.04 -2.66 -6.78
CA TYR A 89 -8.27 -1.53 -6.27
C TYR A 89 -6.98 -1.37 -7.04
N TYR A 90 -6.55 -0.12 -7.18
CA TYR A 90 -5.31 0.27 -7.81
C TYR A 90 -4.57 1.24 -6.88
N LEU A 91 -3.32 0.93 -6.58
CA LEU A 91 -2.38 1.79 -5.88
C LEU A 91 -1.20 2.10 -6.80
N SER A 92 -0.75 3.34 -6.83
CA SER A 92 0.58 3.75 -7.28
C SER A 92 1.22 4.61 -6.19
N LEU A 93 2.49 4.34 -5.88
CA LEU A 93 3.30 5.13 -4.93
C LEU A 93 4.22 6.15 -5.62
N ASP A 94 4.20 6.18 -6.95
CA ASP A 94 4.87 7.19 -7.78
C ASP A 94 4.01 7.44 -9.04
N PRO A 95 2.84 8.08 -8.88
CA PRO A 95 1.95 8.38 -9.99
C PRO A 95 2.53 9.47 -10.89
N VAL A 96 2.32 9.36 -12.20
CA VAL A 96 2.76 10.36 -13.17
C VAL A 96 1.95 11.67 -13.08
N ASP A 97 0.74 11.59 -12.54
CA ASP A 97 -0.18 12.71 -12.33
C ASP A 97 -1.22 12.43 -11.24
N GLU A 98 -2.04 13.43 -10.95
CA GLU A 98 -3.10 13.39 -9.94
C GLU A 98 -4.49 13.01 -10.52
N ARG A 99 -4.58 12.48 -11.74
CA ARG A 99 -5.88 12.12 -12.32
C ARG A 99 -6.49 10.93 -11.57
N ASP A 100 -7.82 10.94 -11.42
CA ASP A 100 -8.60 9.85 -10.82
C ASP A 100 -8.75 8.63 -11.76
N GLN A 101 -7.66 8.20 -12.38
CA GLN A 101 -7.58 7.00 -13.20
C GLN A 101 -6.19 6.37 -13.10
N ALA A 102 -6.14 5.05 -13.23
CA ALA A 102 -4.87 4.34 -13.40
C ALA A 102 -4.21 4.77 -14.72
N ASP A 103 -2.90 4.99 -14.68
CA ASP A 103 -2.11 5.35 -15.86
C ASP A 103 -1.02 4.30 -16.10
N GLU A 104 -0.68 4.04 -17.37
CA GLU A 104 0.36 3.08 -17.74
C GLU A 104 1.77 3.61 -17.42
N CYS A 105 1.90 4.93 -17.25
CA CYS A 105 3.15 5.58 -16.86
C CYS A 105 3.30 5.75 -15.34
N ASP A 106 2.31 5.33 -14.54
CA ASP A 106 2.45 5.30 -13.09
C ASP A 106 3.48 4.21 -12.68
N ASN A 107 4.31 4.49 -11.68
CA ASN A 107 5.26 3.54 -11.12
C ASN A 107 4.82 3.02 -9.74
N ASP A 108 5.50 1.97 -9.27
CA ASP A 108 5.29 1.34 -7.97
C ASP A 108 3.82 1.00 -7.72
N THR A 109 3.29 0.21 -8.66
CA THR A 109 1.86 -0.04 -8.81
C THR A 109 1.45 -1.40 -8.27
N ILE A 110 0.21 -1.48 -7.75
CA ILE A 110 -0.48 -2.72 -7.40
C ILE A 110 -1.92 -2.64 -7.88
N GLN A 111 -2.35 -3.65 -8.63
CA GLN A 111 -3.75 -3.86 -8.96
C GLN A 111 -4.24 -5.19 -8.36
N ALA A 112 -5.29 -5.13 -7.54
CA ALA A 112 -5.79 -6.28 -6.80
C ALA A 112 -7.31 -6.25 -6.63
N GLU A 113 -7.94 -7.40 -6.38
CA GLU A 113 -9.40 -7.45 -6.20
C GLU A 113 -9.85 -6.94 -4.82
N GLY A 114 -8.99 -7.11 -3.80
CA GLY A 114 -9.28 -6.72 -2.43
C GLY A 114 -8.05 -6.19 -1.71
N ILE A 115 -8.30 -5.38 -0.69
CA ILE A 115 -7.27 -4.80 0.17
C ILE A 115 -7.68 -4.90 1.64
N GLN A 116 -6.70 -5.10 2.51
CA GLN A 116 -6.84 -5.00 3.96
C GLN A 116 -5.73 -4.13 4.53
N VAL A 117 -6.06 -3.30 5.49
CA VAL A 117 -5.13 -2.42 6.19
C VAL A 117 -5.04 -2.87 7.64
N TYR A 118 -3.84 -3.19 8.07
CA TYR A 118 -3.55 -3.61 9.43
C TYR A 118 -2.67 -2.60 10.14
N LYS A 119 -2.98 -2.33 11.40
CA LYS A 119 -2.02 -1.76 12.35
C LYS A 119 -1.02 -2.84 12.75
N LEU A 120 0.26 -2.56 12.58
CA LEU A 120 1.32 -3.35 13.20
C LEU A 120 1.61 -2.78 14.58
N THR A 121 1.58 -3.63 15.59
CA THR A 121 2.07 -3.29 16.93
C THR A 121 3.60 -3.31 16.89
N PRO A 122 4.29 -2.40 17.61
CA PRO A 122 5.72 -2.51 17.81
C PRO A 122 6.03 -3.92 18.32
N SER A 123 7.02 -4.59 17.73
CA SER A 123 7.67 -5.71 18.40
C SER A 123 8.26 -5.15 19.69
N GLU A 124 7.89 -5.71 20.84
CA GLU A 124 8.64 -5.46 22.07
C GLU A 124 10.09 -5.84 21.76
N SER A 125 10.97 -4.84 21.76
CA SER A 125 12.41 -5.06 21.69
C SER A 125 12.78 -5.84 22.95
N ASN A 126 13.16 -7.12 22.79
CA ASN A 126 13.83 -7.87 23.85
C ASN A 126 15.19 -7.25 24.18
#